data_AF-A0A7J6IU80-F1
#
_entry.id   AF-A0A7J6IU80-F1
#
_cell.length_a   1.000
_cell.length_b   1.000
_cell.length_c   1.000
_cell.angle_alpha   90.00
_cell.angle_beta   90.00
_cell.angle_gamma   90.00
#
_symmetry.space_group_name_H-M   'P 1'
#
loop_
_entity.id
_entity.type
_entity.pdbx_description
1 polymer ?
#
loop_
_entity_poly.entity_id
_entity_poly.type
_entity_poly.pdbx_seq_one_letter_code
_entity_poly.pdbx_strand_id
1 'polypeptide(L)'
;MLETLVAESPQGTREKLERLIRATAATLQSLAASFDDPGNLVLPEMPCLKDLSIYLRPPGRGNLGNTGVASALATISSAPATLEHIFLHLMTSPQYKDRNQWQELDAIMAGMPCLRRITIIDYTPGFFAGGLIGNQVSREPAEAERGLAVLRGELDVCRSKGLIEVKRVEGRSWSRIAFADYDVGDLEHRRRTFRHDGEVV
;
A
#
# COMPACT_ATOMS: atom_id res chain seq x y z
N MET A 1 -5.28 13.31 -19.29
CA MET A 1 -4.64 11.99 -19.20
C MET A 1 -4.45 11.70 -17.72
N LEU A 2 -4.89 10.53 -17.22
CA LEU A 2 -4.73 10.20 -15.80
C LEU A 2 -3.37 9.52 -15.61
N GLU A 3 -2.50 10.13 -14.80
CA GLU A 3 -1.14 9.63 -14.52
C GLU A 3 -1.04 9.05 -13.11
N THR A 4 -1.86 9.55 -12.17
CA THR A 4 -1.86 9.12 -10.77
C THR A 4 -3.27 8.72 -10.35
N LEU A 5 -3.40 7.50 -9.82
CA LEU A 5 -4.66 6.97 -9.31
C LEU A 5 -4.49 6.59 -7.84
N VAL A 6 -5.32 7.19 -6.97
CA VAL A 6 -5.40 6.82 -5.56
C VAL A 6 -6.82 6.34 -5.28
N ALA A 7 -6.95 5.05 -5.04
CA ALA A 7 -8.23 4.41 -4.83
C ALA A 7 -8.26 3.66 -3.49
N GLU A 8 -9.29 3.96 -2.71
CA GLU A 8 -9.63 3.24 -1.49
C GLU A 8 -10.94 2.51 -1.78
N SER A 9 -10.89 1.17 -1.85
CA SER A 9 -12.02 0.34 -2.26
C SER A 9 -12.73 -0.24 -1.04
N PRO A 10 -13.88 0.30 -0.61
CA PRO A 10 -14.75 -0.41 0.31
C PRO A 10 -15.33 -1.67 -0.34
N GLN A 11 -15.88 -2.56 0.48
CA GLN A 11 -16.52 -3.80 0.06
C GLN A 11 -17.52 -3.55 -1.09
N GLY A 12 -17.42 -4.33 -2.18
CA GLY A 12 -18.32 -4.22 -3.34
C GLY A 12 -17.96 -3.20 -4.44
N THR A 13 -16.82 -2.48 -4.32
CA THR A 13 -16.35 -1.55 -5.37
C THR A 13 -15.18 -2.04 -6.21
N ARG A 14 -14.69 -3.26 -5.92
CA ARG A 14 -13.53 -3.90 -6.58
C ARG A 14 -13.62 -3.89 -8.10
N GLU A 15 -14.72 -4.38 -8.68
CA GLU A 15 -14.86 -4.46 -10.14
C GLU A 15 -14.78 -3.09 -10.81
N LYS A 16 -15.34 -2.05 -10.18
CA LYS A 16 -15.29 -0.68 -10.70
C LYS A 16 -13.87 -0.15 -10.69
N LEU A 17 -13.13 -0.42 -9.61
CA LEU A 17 -11.73 -0.06 -9.49
C LEU A 17 -10.87 -0.81 -10.52
N GLU A 18 -11.06 -2.12 -10.68
CA GLU A 18 -10.34 -2.91 -11.69
C GLU A 18 -10.62 -2.40 -13.11
N ARG A 19 -11.87 -2.05 -13.43
CA ARG A 19 -12.22 -1.44 -14.73
C ARG A 19 -11.51 -0.11 -14.93
N LEU A 20 -11.48 0.75 -13.91
CA LEU A 20 -10.77 2.03 -13.98
C LEU A 20 -9.28 1.83 -14.20
N ILE A 21 -8.65 0.96 -13.40
CA ILE A 21 -7.23 0.62 -13.52
C ILE A 21 -6.91 0.13 -14.94
N ARG A 22 -7.72 -0.76 -15.50
CA ARG A 22 -7.55 -1.24 -16.89
C ARG A 22 -7.71 -0.11 -17.90
N ALA A 23 -8.70 0.77 -17.73
CA ALA A 23 -8.94 1.88 -18.64
C ALA A 23 -7.80 2.92 -18.64
N THR A 24 -7.02 3.01 -17.56
CA THR A 24 -5.92 3.97 -17.41
C THR A 24 -4.53 3.34 -17.47
N ALA A 25 -4.44 2.02 -17.65
CA ALA A 25 -3.19 1.26 -17.52
C ALA A 25 -2.05 1.77 -18.42
N ALA A 26 -2.39 2.22 -19.64
CA ALA A 26 -1.42 2.69 -20.62
C ALA A 26 -0.73 4.02 -20.24
N THR A 27 -1.32 4.83 -19.34
CA THR A 27 -0.82 6.17 -19.00
C THR A 27 -0.49 6.33 -17.53
N LEU A 28 -0.86 5.34 -16.70
CA LEU A 28 -0.67 5.40 -15.26
C LEU A 28 0.81 5.27 -14.90
N GLN A 29 1.33 6.25 -14.17
CA GLN A 29 2.69 6.28 -13.63
C GLN A 29 2.70 5.97 -12.14
N SER A 30 1.64 6.32 -11.41
CA SER A 30 1.57 6.11 -9.97
C SER A 30 0.22 5.52 -9.57
N LEU A 31 0.24 4.39 -8.88
CA LEU A 31 -0.96 3.70 -8.42
C LEU A 31 -0.89 3.51 -6.91
N ALA A 32 -1.91 3.99 -6.20
CA ALA A 32 -2.18 3.59 -4.84
C ALA A 32 -3.54 2.90 -4.80
N ALA A 33 -3.56 1.67 -4.30
CA ALA A 33 -4.81 0.97 -4.07
C ALA A 33 -4.86 0.35 -2.67
N SER A 34 -5.94 0.62 -1.95
CA SER A 34 -6.29 -0.04 -0.68
C SER A 34 -7.50 -0.94 -0.89
N PHE A 35 -7.39 -2.20 -0.47
CA PHE A 35 -8.43 -3.21 -0.61
C PHE A 35 -8.92 -3.67 0.76
N ASP A 36 -10.24 -3.59 0.97
CA ASP A 36 -10.89 -4.11 2.17
C ASP A 36 -11.20 -5.62 2.12
N ASP A 37 -10.87 -6.26 1.00
CA ASP A 37 -11.09 -7.68 0.74
C ASP A 37 -9.73 -8.35 0.45
N PRO A 38 -9.51 -9.66 0.69
CA PRO A 38 -8.26 -10.38 0.39
C PRO A 38 -7.93 -10.47 -1.10
N GLY A 39 -8.63 -9.70 -1.94
CA GLY A 39 -8.51 -9.71 -3.37
C GLY A 39 -7.12 -9.32 -3.80
N ASN A 40 -6.38 -10.30 -4.30
CA ASN A 40 -5.17 -10.07 -5.08
C ASN A 40 -5.52 -9.10 -6.23
N LEU A 41 -4.92 -7.90 -6.22
CA LEU A 41 -4.98 -7.02 -7.37
C LEU A 41 -3.97 -7.52 -8.40
N VAL A 42 -4.45 -8.15 -9.46
CA VAL A 42 -3.59 -8.45 -10.60
C VAL A 42 -3.52 -7.19 -11.46
N LEU A 43 -2.33 -6.59 -11.55
CA LEU A 43 -2.12 -5.41 -12.37
C LEU A 43 -2.19 -5.82 -13.85
N PRO A 44 -3.02 -5.15 -14.68
CA PRO A 44 -2.89 -5.26 -16.13
C PRO A 44 -1.52 -4.72 -16.57
N GLU A 45 -1.18 -4.92 -17.85
CA GLU A 45 0.04 -4.34 -18.43
C GLU A 45 0.03 -2.80 -18.28
N MET A 46 0.93 -2.28 -17.43
CA MET A 46 1.09 -0.85 -17.16
C MET A 46 2.53 -0.43 -17.49
N PRO A 47 2.88 -0.20 -18.76
CA PRO A 47 4.27 0.02 -19.17
C PRO A 47 4.90 1.26 -18.50
N CYS A 48 4.08 2.22 -18.07
CA CYS A 48 4.54 3.48 -17.49
C CYS A 48 4.58 3.50 -15.96
N LEU A 49 4.13 2.45 -15.26
CA LEU A 49 3.99 2.47 -13.81
C LEU A 49 5.37 2.48 -13.12
N LYS A 50 5.61 3.53 -12.33
CA LYS A 50 6.83 3.75 -11.55
C LYS A 50 6.60 3.64 -10.06
N ASP A 51 5.45 4.12 -9.57
CA ASP A 51 5.14 4.17 -8.15
C ASP A 51 3.95 3.27 -7.81
N LEU A 52 4.12 2.38 -6.84
CA LEU A 52 3.05 1.51 -6.37
C LEU A 52 2.92 1.59 -4.85
N SER A 53 1.75 1.99 -4.37
CA SER A 53 1.40 2.02 -2.96
C SER A 53 0.40 0.93 -2.62
N ILE A 54 0.77 0.09 -1.65
CA ILE A 54 0.00 -1.07 -1.21
C ILE A 54 -0.26 -0.96 0.29
N TYR A 55 -1.51 -1.22 0.68
CA TYR A 55 -1.88 -1.32 2.08
C TYR A 55 -1.90 -2.77 2.57
N LEU A 56 -1.06 -3.07 3.55
CA LEU A 56 -0.93 -4.36 4.21
C LEU A 56 -1.89 -4.41 5.40
N ARG A 57 -3.14 -4.76 5.13
CA ARG A 57 -4.16 -4.89 6.17
C ARG A 57 -3.80 -6.03 7.15
N PRO A 58 -3.83 -5.79 8.47
CA PRO A 58 -3.65 -6.86 9.45
C PRO A 58 -4.85 -7.83 9.42
N PRO A 59 -4.67 -9.09 9.82
CA PRO A 59 -5.78 -10.03 9.92
C PRO A 59 -6.85 -9.48 10.90
N GLY A 60 -8.12 -9.50 10.48
CA GLY A 60 -9.23 -9.12 11.34
C GLY A 60 -9.46 -10.17 12.44
N ARG A 61 -10.05 -9.77 13.59
CA ARG A 61 -10.52 -10.73 14.60
C ARG A 61 -11.53 -11.67 13.94
N GLY A 62 -11.13 -12.91 13.68
CA GLY A 62 -11.97 -13.95 13.06
C GLY A 62 -11.53 -14.40 11.67
N ASN A 63 -10.66 -13.66 10.98
CA ASN A 63 -10.05 -14.09 9.72
C ASN A 63 -8.60 -14.52 9.98
N LEU A 64 -8.43 -15.81 10.29
CA LEU A 64 -7.16 -16.45 10.68
C LEU A 64 -6.17 -16.71 9.52
N GLY A 65 -6.39 -16.13 8.34
CA GLY A 65 -5.51 -16.31 7.18
C GLY A 65 -4.78 -15.03 6.81
N ASN A 66 -3.49 -15.12 6.53
CA ASN A 66 -2.60 -14.05 6.07
C ASN A 66 -3.12 -13.32 4.80
N THR A 67 -3.96 -12.30 4.93
CA THR A 67 -4.53 -11.63 3.74
C THR A 67 -3.64 -10.50 3.23
N GLY A 68 -3.05 -9.67 4.09
CA GLY A 68 -2.29 -8.49 3.65
C GLY A 68 -1.05 -8.80 2.82
N VAL A 69 -0.20 -9.72 3.31
CA VAL A 69 1.07 -10.07 2.64
C VAL A 69 0.83 -10.87 1.36
N ALA A 70 -0.12 -11.81 1.37
CA ALA A 70 -0.51 -12.57 0.18
C ALA A 70 -1.03 -11.64 -0.95
N SER A 71 -1.86 -10.66 -0.62
CA SER A 71 -2.36 -9.69 -1.61
C SER A 71 -1.25 -8.79 -2.14
N ALA A 72 -0.32 -8.35 -1.30
CA ALA A 72 0.83 -7.58 -1.75
C ALA A 72 1.76 -8.40 -2.64
N LEU A 73 2.03 -9.66 -2.28
CA LEU A 73 2.79 -10.59 -3.07
C LEU A 73 2.18 -10.75 -4.46
N ALA A 74 0.89 -11.08 -4.55
CA ALA A 74 0.23 -11.23 -5.85
C ALA A 74 0.26 -9.93 -6.69
N THR A 75 0.09 -8.78 -6.04
CA THR A 75 0.14 -7.47 -6.72
C THR A 75 1.54 -7.21 -7.28
N ILE A 76 2.57 -7.36 -6.45
CA ILE A 76 3.97 -7.11 -6.82
C ILE A 76 4.47 -8.13 -7.86
N SER A 77 4.07 -9.40 -7.76
CA SER A 77 4.39 -10.42 -8.76
C SER A 77 3.82 -10.12 -10.14
N SER A 78 2.74 -9.34 -10.22
CA SER A 78 2.15 -8.87 -11.48
C SER A 78 2.62 -7.47 -11.90
N ALA A 79 3.44 -6.81 -11.08
CA ALA A 79 3.89 -5.45 -11.34
C ALA A 79 4.88 -5.39 -12.52
N PRO A 80 4.84 -4.32 -13.32
CA PRO A 80 5.72 -4.16 -14.45
C PRO A 80 7.18 -3.94 -13.99
N ALA A 81 8.13 -4.34 -14.84
CA ALA A 81 9.56 -4.18 -14.57
C ALA A 81 10.01 -2.70 -14.50
N THR A 82 9.17 -1.76 -14.91
CA THR A 82 9.40 -0.32 -14.86
C THR A 82 9.20 0.29 -13.49
N LEU A 83 8.73 -0.49 -12.51
CA LEU A 83 8.52 -0.02 -11.15
C LEU A 83 9.84 0.46 -10.51
N GLU A 84 9.83 1.70 -9.99
CA GLU A 84 10.97 2.33 -9.33
C GLU A 84 10.77 2.44 -7.81
N HIS A 85 9.53 2.64 -7.36
CA HIS A 85 9.20 2.87 -5.95
C HIS A 85 8.00 2.04 -5.48
N ILE A 86 8.17 1.39 -4.33
CA ILE A 86 7.09 0.70 -3.61
C ILE A 86 6.83 1.41 -2.29
N PHE A 87 5.57 1.64 -1.95
CA PHE A 87 5.14 2.19 -0.67
C PHE A 87 4.30 1.14 0.06
N LEU A 88 4.86 0.53 1.10
CA LEU A 88 4.19 -0.48 1.91
C LEU A 88 3.60 0.19 3.15
N HIS A 89 2.28 0.32 3.19
CA HIS A 89 1.56 0.87 4.34
C HIS A 89 1.15 -0.23 5.28
N LEU A 90 1.46 -0.07 6.55
CA LEU A 90 1.14 -1.08 7.56
C LEU A 90 0.39 -0.44 8.72
N MET A 91 -0.62 -1.16 9.21
CA MET A 91 -1.05 -0.97 10.59
C MET A 91 -0.19 -1.87 11.46
N THR A 92 0.73 -1.27 12.21
CA THR A 92 1.70 -1.95 13.08
C THR A 92 1.02 -2.89 14.08
N SER A 93 0.78 -4.15 13.71
CA SER A 93 0.34 -5.22 14.63
C SER A 93 1.25 -6.43 14.41
N PRO A 94 1.82 -7.03 15.48
CA PRO A 94 2.84 -8.07 15.39
C PRO A 94 2.28 -9.45 14.97
N GLN A 95 1.26 -9.51 14.11
CA GLN A 95 0.51 -10.73 13.80
C GLN A 95 0.76 -11.30 12.40
N TYR A 96 1.74 -10.80 11.66
CA TYR A 96 2.15 -11.41 10.39
C TYR A 96 2.98 -12.67 10.71
N LYS A 97 2.35 -13.85 10.58
CA LYS A 97 2.97 -15.13 10.96
C LYS A 97 3.61 -15.88 9.79
N ASP A 98 3.46 -15.39 8.57
CA ASP A 98 3.87 -16.09 7.34
C ASP A 98 5.24 -15.62 6.83
N ARG A 99 6.28 -16.17 7.45
CA ARG A 99 7.65 -15.87 7.07
C ARG A 99 7.95 -16.26 5.61
N ASN A 100 7.31 -17.30 5.08
CA ASN A 100 7.54 -17.74 3.71
C ASN A 100 7.02 -16.72 2.70
N GLN A 101 5.82 -16.18 2.92
CA GLN A 101 5.27 -15.12 2.05
C GLN A 101 6.10 -13.84 2.11
N TRP A 102 6.64 -13.49 3.28
CA TRP A 102 7.56 -12.36 3.41
C TRP A 102 8.88 -12.57 2.66
N GLN A 103 9.48 -13.77 2.78
CA GLN A 103 10.70 -14.11 2.05
C GLN A 103 10.48 -14.10 0.54
N GLU A 104 9.34 -14.59 0.07
CA GLU A 104 8.98 -14.54 -1.35
C GLU A 104 8.78 -13.09 -1.82
N LEU A 105 8.06 -12.29 -1.04
CA LEU A 105 7.86 -10.87 -1.31
C LEU A 105 9.20 -10.11 -1.39
N ASP A 106 10.10 -10.37 -0.44
CA ASP A 106 11.45 -9.80 -0.39
C ASP A 106 12.28 -10.21 -1.61
N ALA A 107 12.27 -11.49 -1.98
CA ALA A 107 13.00 -12.00 -3.14
C ALA A 107 12.50 -11.39 -4.45
N ILE A 108 11.18 -11.27 -4.64
CA ILE A 108 10.59 -10.68 -5.84
C ILE A 108 10.95 -9.21 -5.95
N MET A 109 10.73 -8.43 -4.89
CA MET A 109 11.09 -7.01 -4.88
C MET A 109 12.59 -6.81 -5.13
N ALA A 110 13.44 -7.59 -4.47
CA ALA A 110 14.88 -7.53 -4.68
C ALA A 110 15.32 -7.91 -6.11
N GLY A 111 14.51 -8.69 -6.84
CA GLY A 111 14.75 -9.10 -8.22
C GLY A 111 14.26 -8.09 -9.26
N MET A 112 13.51 -7.05 -8.87
CA MET A 112 12.98 -6.07 -9.82
C MET A 112 14.11 -5.18 -10.37
N PRO A 113 14.27 -5.06 -11.71
CA PRO A 113 15.45 -4.44 -12.31
C PRO A 113 15.53 -2.93 -12.13
N CYS A 114 14.38 -2.25 -12.04
CA CYS A 114 14.32 -0.79 -11.91
C CYS A 114 14.02 -0.32 -10.48
N LEU A 115 13.80 -1.24 -9.54
CA LEU A 115 13.40 -0.88 -8.18
C LEU A 115 14.54 -0.17 -7.46
N ARG A 116 14.27 1.06 -7.01
CA ARG A 116 15.22 1.95 -6.33
C ARG A 116 14.90 2.11 -4.86
N ARG A 117 13.62 2.00 -4.48
CA ARG A 117 13.19 2.27 -3.10
C ARG A 117 11.94 1.50 -2.72
N ILE A 118 11.91 1.04 -1.48
CA ILE A 118 10.75 0.54 -0.77
C ILE A 118 10.57 1.39 0.48
N THR A 119 9.52 2.18 0.53
CA THR A 119 9.18 3.00 1.70
C THR A 119 8.18 2.24 2.56
N ILE A 120 8.62 1.85 3.77
CA ILE A 120 7.74 1.29 4.79
C ILE A 120 7.09 2.45 5.53
N ILE A 121 5.77 2.51 5.48
CA ILE A 121 4.95 3.55 6.09
C ILE A 121 4.20 2.95 7.26
N ASP A 122 4.54 3.38 8.47
CA ASP A 122 3.70 3.12 9.64
C ASP A 122 2.48 4.02 9.59
N TYR A 123 1.33 3.43 9.26
CA TYR A 123 0.05 4.10 9.21
C TYR A 123 -0.75 3.78 10.48
N THR A 124 -0.91 4.80 11.32
CA THR A 124 -1.91 4.78 12.38
C THR A 124 -3.12 5.58 11.87
N PRO A 125 -4.22 4.92 11.46
CA PRO A 125 -5.41 5.64 11.04
C PRO A 125 -5.88 6.56 12.17
N GLY A 126 -6.00 7.85 11.87
CA GLY A 126 -6.83 8.74 12.68
C GLY A 126 -8.27 8.25 12.54
N PHE A 127 -8.80 7.62 13.59
CA PHE A 127 -10.17 7.10 13.59
C PHE A 127 -11.17 8.21 13.21
N PHE A 128 -11.82 8.07 12.06
CA PHE A 128 -13.16 8.63 11.83
C PHE A 128 -14.15 7.47 11.97
N ALA A 129 -14.45 7.08 13.21
CA ALA A 129 -15.71 6.38 13.46
C ALA A 129 -16.78 7.47 13.63
N GLY A 130 -17.77 7.47 12.74
CA GLY A 130 -18.99 8.25 12.95
C GLY A 130 -19.56 7.89 14.32
N GLY A 131 -19.58 8.90 15.21
CA GLY A 131 -20.36 8.87 16.44
C GLY A 131 -19.88 7.88 17.50
N LEU A 132 -18.69 8.10 18.07
CA LEU A 132 -18.46 7.97 19.52
C LEU A 132 -17.07 8.56 19.82
N ILE A 133 -17.07 9.65 20.59
CA ILE A 133 -15.88 10.24 21.17
C ILE A 133 -15.27 9.17 22.09
N GLY A 134 -14.25 8.49 21.62
CA GLY A 134 -13.58 7.42 22.35
C GLY A 134 -12.12 7.41 21.98
N ASN A 135 -11.33 8.15 22.77
CA ASN A 135 -9.87 8.16 22.87
C ASN A 135 -9.09 7.96 21.56
N GLN A 136 -8.40 9.01 21.12
CA GLN A 136 -7.17 8.85 20.35
C GLN A 136 -6.34 7.79 21.08
N VAL A 137 -6.22 6.59 20.51
CA VAL A 137 -5.21 5.64 20.95
C VAL A 137 -3.92 6.23 20.41
N SER A 138 -3.36 7.18 21.17
CA SER A 138 -1.99 7.63 21.00
C SER A 138 -1.14 6.39 21.12
N ARG A 139 -0.78 5.83 19.97
CA ARG A 139 0.03 4.64 19.91
C ARG A 139 1.39 4.97 20.50
N GLU A 140 1.84 4.16 21.46
CA GLU A 140 3.15 4.37 22.03
C GLU A 140 4.20 4.27 20.91
N PRO A 141 5.12 5.23 20.78
CA PRO A 141 6.21 5.17 19.82
C PRO A 141 6.99 3.84 19.86
N ALA A 142 7.04 3.18 21.01
CA ALA A 142 7.66 1.87 21.18
C ALA A 142 6.95 0.71 20.44
N GLU A 143 5.64 0.79 20.18
CA GLU A 143 4.92 -0.22 19.38
C GLU A 143 5.19 -0.05 17.89
N ALA A 144 5.21 1.21 17.42
CA ALA A 144 5.57 1.56 16.05
C ALA A 144 6.99 1.08 15.71
N GLU A 145 7.97 1.41 16.55
CA GLU A 145 9.36 0.98 16.39
C GLU A 145 9.51 -0.55 16.38
N ARG A 146 8.74 -1.27 17.23
CA ARG A 146 8.73 -2.73 17.21
C ARG A 146 8.18 -3.31 15.92
N GLY A 147 7.07 -2.76 15.41
CA GLY A 147 6.51 -3.20 14.14
C GLY A 147 7.45 -2.95 12.96
N LEU A 148 8.11 -1.78 12.95
CA LEU A 148 9.12 -1.43 11.95
C LEU A 148 10.36 -2.33 12.03
N ALA A 149 10.80 -2.68 13.24
CA ALA A 149 11.93 -3.61 13.44
C ALA A 149 11.62 -5.02 12.93
N VAL A 150 10.40 -5.53 13.16
CA VAL A 150 9.96 -6.83 12.62
C VAL A 150 10.00 -6.81 11.10
N LEU A 151 9.43 -5.80 10.46
CA LEU A 151 9.38 -5.70 9.00
C LEU A 151 10.75 -5.54 8.35
N ARG A 152 11.67 -4.82 9.01
CA ARG A 152 13.06 -4.76 8.58
C ARG A 152 13.74 -6.12 8.61
N GLY A 153 13.33 -7.03 9.51
CA GLY A 153 13.80 -8.41 9.57
C GLY A 153 13.14 -9.33 8.55
N GLU A 154 11.92 -9.01 8.10
CA GLU A 154 11.22 -9.80 7.08
C GLU A 154 11.69 -9.46 5.64
N LEU A 155 12.26 -8.27 5.42
CA LEU A 155 12.79 -7.81 4.11
C LEU A 155 14.33 -7.74 4.09
N ASP A 156 14.99 -8.82 4.53
CA ASP A 156 16.44 -8.88 4.72
C ASP A 156 17.24 -8.65 3.42
N VAL A 157 16.81 -9.21 2.28
CA VAL A 157 17.49 -9.09 0.99
C VAL A 157 17.35 -7.66 0.48
N CYS A 158 16.15 -7.09 0.45
CA CYS A 158 15.93 -5.71 0.07
C CYS A 158 16.71 -4.74 0.98
N ARG A 159 16.76 -5.02 2.29
CA ARG A 159 17.56 -4.24 3.26
C ARG A 159 19.05 -4.31 2.92
N SER A 160 19.58 -5.50 2.63
CA SER A 160 21.01 -5.68 2.30
C SER A 160 21.41 -4.92 1.02
N LYS A 161 20.47 -4.70 0.10
CA LYS A 161 20.64 -3.89 -1.12
C LYS A 161 20.46 -2.39 -0.90
N GLY A 162 20.13 -1.95 0.32
CA GLY A 162 19.88 -0.54 0.62
C GLY A 162 18.57 0.01 0.04
N LEU A 163 17.60 -0.85 -0.29
CA LEU A 163 16.33 -0.43 -0.90
C LEU A 163 15.32 0.08 0.13
N ILE A 164 15.47 -0.27 1.41
CA ILE A 164 14.47 0.03 2.44
C ILE A 164 14.65 1.44 3.02
N GLU A 165 13.62 2.26 2.91
CA GLU A 165 13.42 3.48 3.68
C GLU A 165 12.25 3.29 4.65
N VAL A 166 12.31 3.90 5.83
CA VAL A 166 11.21 3.87 6.80
C VAL A 166 10.75 5.29 7.06
N LYS A 167 9.44 5.53 6.90
CA LYS A 167 8.83 6.83 7.16
C LYS A 167 7.62 6.67 8.07
N ARG A 168 7.60 7.45 9.15
CA ARG A 168 6.43 7.58 10.01
C ARG A 168 5.59 8.74 9.52
N VAL A 169 4.30 8.49 9.27
CA VAL A 169 3.37 9.53 8.80
C VAL A 169 2.19 9.58 9.75
N GLU A 170 1.99 10.73 10.39
CA GLU A 170 0.94 10.94 11.38
C GLU A 170 -0.30 11.64 10.76
N GLY A 171 -1.49 11.25 11.22
CA GLY A 171 -2.65 12.15 11.24
C GLY A 171 -3.32 12.51 9.91
N ARG A 172 -3.34 11.64 8.91
CA ARG A 172 -4.02 11.92 7.62
C ARG A 172 -4.76 10.69 7.11
N SER A 173 -5.83 10.91 6.34
CA SER A 173 -6.51 9.84 5.60
C SER A 173 -5.55 9.10 4.66
N TRP A 174 -5.68 7.78 4.52
CA TRP A 174 -4.82 6.93 3.67
C TRP A 174 -4.50 7.55 2.30
N SER A 175 -5.52 8.07 1.61
CA SER A 175 -5.32 8.65 0.28
C SER A 175 -4.37 9.86 0.24
N ARG A 176 -4.19 10.60 1.34
CA ARG A 176 -3.24 11.73 1.41
C ARG A 176 -1.80 11.26 1.64
N ILE A 177 -1.64 10.12 2.28
CA ILE A 177 -0.34 9.59 2.64
C ILE A 177 0.10 8.46 1.71
N ALA A 178 -0.71 8.10 0.71
CA ALA A 178 -0.50 6.98 -0.20
C ALA A 178 0.96 6.89 -0.71
N PHE A 179 1.57 8.03 -1.02
CA PHE A 179 2.97 8.09 -1.44
C PHE A 179 3.86 8.79 -0.42
N ALA A 180 3.51 8.75 0.86
CA ALA A 180 4.21 9.37 1.98
C ALA A 180 4.68 10.82 1.73
N ASP A 181 3.79 11.69 1.22
CA ASP A 181 4.11 13.07 0.82
C ASP A 181 5.21 13.21 -0.26
N TYR A 182 5.57 12.14 -0.99
CA TYR A 182 6.39 12.23 -2.18
C TYR A 182 5.61 12.95 -3.29
N ASP A 183 6.30 13.85 -3.99
CA ASP A 183 5.76 14.51 -5.19
C ASP A 183 5.76 13.52 -6.35
N VAL A 184 4.67 12.77 -6.48
CA VAL A 184 4.41 11.83 -7.58
C VAL A 184 3.67 12.52 -8.74
N GLY A 185 4.02 13.77 -9.01
CA GLY A 185 3.39 14.64 -9.99
C GLY A 185 2.23 15.44 -9.39
N ASP A 186 1.95 16.59 -10.01
CA ASP A 186 1.04 17.64 -9.53
C ASP A 186 -0.32 17.09 -9.02
N LEU A 187 -0.37 16.81 -7.72
CA LEU A 187 -1.41 16.02 -7.05
C LEU A 187 -2.78 16.73 -7.01
N GLU A 188 -2.85 18.02 -7.35
CA GLU A 188 -4.07 18.81 -7.28
C GLU A 188 -4.86 18.88 -8.60
N HIS A 189 -4.25 18.61 -9.76
CA HIS A 189 -4.93 18.73 -11.07
C HIS A 189 -5.18 17.39 -11.78
N ARG A 190 -4.60 16.28 -11.30
CA ARG A 190 -4.63 14.97 -11.98
C ARG A 190 -4.98 13.79 -11.07
N ARG A 191 -5.51 14.07 -9.88
CA ARG A 191 -5.93 13.08 -8.90
C ARG A 191 -7.43 12.88 -8.99
N ARG A 192 -7.88 11.64 -9.17
CA ARG A 192 -9.26 11.25 -8.85
C ARG A 192 -9.23 10.45 -7.56
N THR A 193 -9.85 10.98 -6.51
CA THR A 193 -10.01 10.27 -5.25
C THR A 193 -11.41 9.70 -5.20
N PHE A 194 -11.52 8.38 -5.25
CA PHE A 194 -12.80 7.71 -5.03
C PHE A 194 -13.01 7.58 -3.53
N ARG A 195 -14.02 8.29 -3.01
CA ARG A 195 -14.51 8.15 -1.63
C ARG A 195 -16.00 7.85 -1.63
N HIS A 196 -16.44 7.26 -0.53
CA HIS A 196 -17.68 6.55 -0.21
C HIS A 196 -19.01 6.97 -0.90
N ASP A 197 -19.17 8.15 -1.48
CA ASP A 197 -20.49 8.65 -1.91
C ASP A 197 -20.74 8.64 -3.43
N GLY A 198 -19.88 7.97 -4.21
CA GLY A 198 -20.07 7.88 -5.66
C GLY A 198 -19.77 9.17 -6.43
N GLU A 199 -19.29 10.21 -5.74
CA GLU A 199 -18.72 11.39 -6.39
C GLU A 199 -17.24 11.17 -6.71
N VAL A 200 -16.90 11.45 -7.96
CA VAL A 200 -15.52 11.61 -8.42
C VAL A 200 -15.08 13.00 -7.98
N VAL A 201 -14.22 13.09 -6.96
CA VAL A 201 -13.50 14.33 -6.62
C VAL A 201 -12.14 14.32 -7.31
#